data_AF-F1DB29-F1
#
_entry.id   AF-F1DB29-F1
#
_cell.length_a   1.000
_cell.length_b   1.000
_cell.length_c   1.000
_cell.angle_alpha   90.00
_cell.angle_beta   90.00
_cell.angle_gamma   90.00
#
_symmetry.space_group_name_H-M   'P 1'
#
loop_
_entity.id
_entity.type
_entity.pdbx_description
1 polymer ?
#
loop_
_entity_poly.entity_id
_entity_poly.type
_entity_poly.pdbx_seq_one_letter_code
_entity_poly.pdbx_strand_id
1 'polypeptide(L)' 'ESAEEFQKGAQVAVKEILGEFKEYQFFMGEKMDADGMLALLKWDEETPYVYFFKHGLDAEKV' A
#
# COMPACT_ATOMS: atom_id res chain seq x y z
N GLU A 1 -6.98 -3.93 14.44
CA GLU A 1 -6.67 -5.17 13.71
C GLU A 1 -5.69 -5.98 14.52
N SER A 2 -5.99 -7.26 14.70
CA SER A 2 -5.04 -8.20 15.27
C SER A 2 -3.96 -8.53 14.23
N ALA A 3 -2.73 -8.82 14.66
CA ALA A 3 -1.63 -9.14 13.74
C ALA A 3 -1.98 -10.27 12.76
N GLU A 4 -2.79 -11.24 13.19
CA GLU A 4 -3.24 -12.37 12.36
C GLU A 4 -4.20 -11.95 11.25
N GLU A 5 -5.07 -10.97 11.50
CA GLU A 5 -6.02 -10.45 10.50
C GLU A 5 -5.26 -9.68 9.43
N PHE A 6 -4.30 -8.84 9.85
CA PHE A 6 -3.44 -8.11 8.94
C PHE A 6 -2.59 -9.07 8.10
N GLN A 7 -1.97 -10.08 8.70
CA GLN A 7 -1.11 -11.03 7.98
C GLN A 7 -1.89 -11.76 6.87
N LYS A 8 -3.12 -12.18 7.15
CA LYS A 8 -3.98 -12.83 6.15
C LYS A 8 -4.41 -11.86 5.04
N GLY A 9 -4.83 -10.65 5.41
CA GLY A 9 -5.24 -9.62 4.44
C GLY A 9 -4.07 -9.16 3.56
N ALA A 10 -2.92 -8.91 4.15
CA ALA A 10 -1.71 -8.48 3.45
C ALA A 10 -1.23 -9.54 2.45
N GLN A 11 -1.29 -10.83 2.80
CA GLN A 11 -0.96 -11.91 1.86
C GLN A 11 -1.85 -11.92 0.62
N VAL A 12 -3.14 -11.61 0.78
CA VAL A 12 -4.09 -11.52 -0.35
C VAL A 12 -3.78 -10.27 -1.18
N ALA A 13 -3.68 -9.12 -0.53
CA ALA A 13 -3.41 -7.84 -1.21
C ALA A 13 -2.10 -7.89 -2.02
N VAL A 14 -1.02 -8.42 -1.44
CA VAL A 14 0.26 -8.55 -2.14
C VAL A 14 0.16 -9.46 -3.37
N LYS A 15 -0.64 -10.53 -3.31
CA LYS A 15 -0.85 -11.39 -4.50
C LYS A 15 -1.57 -10.65 -5.62
N GLU A 16 -2.57 -9.83 -5.30
CA GLU A 16 -3.28 -9.02 -6.29
C GLU A 16 -2.37 -7.96 -6.91
N ILE A 17 -1.62 -7.23 -6.07
CA ILE A 17 -0.65 -6.23 -6.52
C ILE A 17 0.41 -6.85 -7.44
N LEU A 18 0.90 -8.05 -7.12
CA LEU A 18 1.85 -8.76 -7.98
C LEU A 18 1.22 -9.25 -9.29
N GLY A 19 -0.08 -9.57 -9.28
CA GLY A 19 -0.83 -9.93 -10.49
C GLY A 19 -0.96 -8.76 -11.48
N GLU A 20 -1.13 -7.54 -10.96
CA GLU A 20 -1.29 -6.30 -11.73
C GLU A 20 -0.06 -5.38 -11.62
N PHE A 21 1.14 -5.93 -11.39
CA PHE A 21 2.34 -5.17 -11.05
C PHE A 21 2.68 -4.02 -12.03
N LYS A 22 2.27 -4.15 -13.30
CA LYS A 22 2.51 -3.13 -14.35
C LYS A 22 1.58 -1.92 -14.25
N GLU A 23 0.41 -2.09 -13.66
CA GLU A 23 -0.60 -1.02 -13.52
C GLU A 23 -0.37 -0.21 -12.24
N TYR A 24 0.29 -0.80 -11.26
CA TYR A 24 0.68 -0.14 -10.02
C TYR A 24 1.98 0.64 -10.18
N GLN A 25 1.94 1.91 -9.79
CA GLN A 25 3.13 2.73 -9.59
C GLN A 25 3.50 2.73 -8.10
N PHE A 26 4.76 2.44 -7.80
CA PHE A 26 5.28 2.34 -6.43
C PHE A 26 6.03 3.62 -6.05
N PHE A 27 5.64 4.23 -4.93
CA PHE A 27 6.30 5.41 -4.37
C PHE A 27 6.89 5.10 -3.00
N MET A 28 8.09 5.62 -2.74
CA MET A 28 8.74 5.57 -1.43
C MET A 28 8.44 6.87 -0.67
N GLY A 29 8.46 6.81 0.66
CA GLY A 29 8.35 8.00 1.50
C GLY A 29 9.50 8.98 1.30
N GLU A 30 9.40 10.18 1.86
CA GLU A 30 10.38 11.28 1.69
C GLU A 30 11.82 10.88 2.06
N LYS A 31 11.97 9.97 3.02
CA LYS A 31 13.27 9.47 3.48
C LYS A 31 13.85 8.37 2.57
N MET A 32 13.10 7.90 1.57
CA MET A 32 13.47 6.81 0.65
C MET A 32 14.03 5.59 1.38
N ASP A 33 13.41 5.23 2.50
CA ASP A 33 13.81 4.06 3.30
C ASP A 33 13.37 2.77 2.59
N ALA A 34 14.31 1.85 2.40
CA ALA A 34 14.06 0.56 1.76
C ALA A 34 13.21 -0.37 2.64
N ASP A 35 13.23 -0.18 3.96
CA ASP A 35 12.39 -0.91 4.92
C ASP A 35 11.06 -0.19 5.20
N GLY A 36 10.86 0.98 4.58
CA GLY A 36 9.66 1.80 4.74
C GLY A 36 8.45 1.30 3.94
N MET A 37 7.26 1.81 4.28
CA MET A 37 6.05 1.48 3.52
C MET A 37 6.07 2.14 2.14
N LEU A 38 5.69 1.36 1.12
CA LEU A 38 5.47 1.85 -0.24
C LEU A 38 4.03 2.32 -0.41
N ALA A 39 3.83 3.49 -1.04
CA ALA A 39 2.53 3.92 -1.50
C ALA A 39 2.26 3.34 -2.89
N LEU A 40 1.05 2.80 -3.09
CA LEU A 40 0.67 2.13 -4.34
C LEU A 40 -0.33 3.01 -5.06
N LEU A 41 0.03 3.52 -6.24
CA LEU A 41 -0.88 4.31 -7.07
C LEU A 41 -1.39 3.46 -8.24
N LYS A 42 -2.71 3.38 -8.39
CA LYS A 42 -3.38 2.79 -9.54
C LYS A 42 -4.29 3.83 -10.18
N TRP A 43 -4.30 3.88 -11.50
CA TRP A 43 -5.24 4.69 -12.26
C TRP A 43 -6.46 3.85 -12.58
N ASP A 44 -7.64 4.31 -12.15
CA ASP A 44 -8.92 3.77 -12.59
C ASP A 44 -9.52 4.76 -13.58
N GLU A 45 -9.49 4.39 -14.86
CA GLU A 45 -9.79 5.25 -16.01
C GLU A 45 -8.99 6.56 -16.03
N GLU A 46 -9.49 7.62 -15.39
CA GLU A 46 -8.86 8.94 -15.29
C GLU A 46 -8.58 9.37 -13.84
N THR A 47 -9.01 8.57 -12.85
CA THR A 47 -8.90 8.92 -11.41
C THR A 47 -7.79 8.12 -10.74
N PRO A 48 -6.76 8.77 -10.16
CA PRO A 48 -5.70 8.08 -9.45
C PRO A 48 -6.15 7.74 -8.02
N TYR A 49 -6.01 6.47 -7.66
CA TYR A 49 -6.21 5.98 -6.30
C TYR A 49 -4.88 5.58 -5.69
N VAL A 50 -4.62 6.08 -4.47
CA VAL A 50 -3.44 5.72 -3.69
C VAL A 50 -3.84 4.83 -2.53
N TYR A 51 -3.23 3.65 -2.47
CA TYR A 51 -3.46 2.66 -1.44
C TYR A 51 -2.30 2.64 -0.45
N PHE A 52 -2.65 2.52 0.83
CA PHE A 52 -1.72 2.41 1.94
C PHE A 52 -2.19 1.30 2.89
N PHE A 53 -1.25 0.60 3.54
CA PHE A 53 -1.60 -0.32 4.61
C PHE A 53 -1.93 0.45 5.87
N LYS A 54 -3.21 0.45 6.27
CA LYS A 54 -3.68 1.12 7.49
C LYS A 54 -2.91 0.71 8.75
N HIS A 55 -2.48 -0.55 8.82
CA HIS A 55 -1.71 -1.06 9.96
C HIS A 55 -0.34 -0.38 10.13
N GLY A 56 0.22 0.18 9.06
CA GLY A 56 1.52 0.88 9.07
C GLY A 56 1.43 2.40 9.15
N LEU A 57 0.24 2.96 9.44
CA LEU A 57 0.02 4.39 9.54
C LEU A 57 -0.48 4.78 10.93
N ASP A 58 0.15 5.78 11.52
CA ASP A 58 -0.35 6.46 12.71
C ASP A 58 -1.20 7.66 12.30
N ALA A 59 -2.38 7.79 12.90
CA ALA A 59 -3.28 8.90 12.63
C ALA A 59 -2.85 10.12 13.46
N GLU A 60 -2.43 11.19 12.79
CA GLU A 60 -2.22 12.49 13.43
C GLU A 60 -3.46 13.38 13.25
N LYS A 61 -3.98 13.91 14.36
CA LYS A 61 -5.06 14.89 14.33
C LYS A 61 -4.45 16.29 14.48
N VAL A 62 -4.65 17.11 13.46
CA VAL A 62 -4.33 18.54 13.44
C VAL A 62 -5.48 19.36 14.02
#